data_AF-A0A925P5H0-F1
#
_entry.id   AF-A0A925P5H0-F1
#
_cell.length_a   1.000
_cell.length_b   1.000
_cell.length_c   1.000
_cell.angle_alpha   90.00
_cell.angle_beta   90.00
_cell.angle_gamma   90.00
#
_symmetry.space_group_name_H-M   'P 1'
#
loop_
_entity.id
_entity.type
_entity.pdbx_description
1 polymer ?
#
loop_
_entity_poly.entity_id
_entity_poly.type
_entity_poly.pdbx_seq_one_letter_code
_entity_poly.pdbx_strand_id
1 'polypeptide(L)'
;MKYPALLLLASLGCSPSLDLQAAETIEVATPAEPEKTLLTPSQLDELLAPIALYPDPLVAIILPAATFPTDVVMAARYLKAGGDPEGIDDQSWDDSVKALARYPDVVKWMDENLAWTQQVGAAFVVQPAAV
;
A
#
# COMPACT_ATOMS: atom_id res chain seq x y z
N MET A 1 15.00 40.26 29.67
CA MET A 1 14.39 39.47 30.75
C MET A 1 14.79 38.01 30.50
N LYS A 2 15.82 37.34 31.03
CA LYS A 2 16.72 37.42 32.20
C LYS A 2 16.04 37.37 33.57
N TYR A 3 15.96 36.15 34.12
CA TYR A 3 16.22 35.74 35.51
C TYR A 3 16.70 34.26 35.55
N PRO A 4 17.43 33.82 36.59
CA PRO A 4 18.63 32.97 36.46
C PRO A 4 18.62 31.69 37.34
N ALA A 5 19.78 31.01 37.29
CA ALA A 5 20.29 29.89 38.09
C ALA A 5 19.87 29.78 39.57
N LEU A 6 19.67 28.53 40.05
CA LEU A 6 20.48 27.84 41.07
C LEU A 6 19.85 26.47 41.41
N LEU A 7 20.60 25.36 41.29
CA LEU A 7 21.08 24.57 42.43
C LEU A 7 21.66 23.22 41.97
N LEU A 8 22.89 23.02 42.40
CA LEU A 8 23.78 21.89 42.20
C LEU A 8 23.61 20.92 43.37
N LEU A 9 23.38 19.62 43.12
CA LEU A 9 23.69 18.55 44.07
C LEU A 9 24.03 17.26 43.32
N ALA A 10 25.30 16.87 43.41
CA ALA A 10 25.79 15.55 43.08
C ALA A 10 25.31 14.54 44.13
N SER A 11 24.93 13.33 43.71
CA SER A 11 25.02 12.15 44.56
C SER A 11 25.26 10.89 43.74
N LEU A 12 26.33 10.20 44.13
CA LEU A 12 26.69 8.83 43.80
C LEU A 12 25.58 7.88 44.28
N GLY A 13 25.17 6.94 43.45
CA GLY A 13 24.22 5.89 43.84
C GLY A 13 24.40 4.63 42.99
N CYS A 14 25.03 3.63 43.61
CA CYS A 14 25.16 2.24 43.17
C CYS A 14 23.85 1.65 42.63
N SER A 15 23.89 0.86 41.56
CA SER A 15 22.89 -0.18 41.31
C SER A 15 23.44 -1.30 40.42
N PRO A 16 22.91 -2.52 40.62
CA PRO A 16 23.65 -3.78 40.55
C PRO A 16 23.74 -4.37 39.13
N SER A 17 24.81 -5.12 38.90
CA SER A 17 24.90 -6.06 37.78
C SER A 17 23.75 -7.06 37.86
N LEU A 18 22.87 -7.05 36.86
CA LEU A 18 22.02 -8.18 36.53
C LEU A 18 22.65 -8.95 35.37
N ASP A 19 22.62 -10.26 35.54
CA ASP A 19 23.09 -11.29 34.64
C ASP A 19 22.70 -11.08 33.18
N LEU A 20 23.64 -11.54 32.35
CA LEU A 20 23.58 -11.66 30.91
C LEU A 20 22.45 -12.63 30.53
N GLN A 21 21.21 -12.15 30.47
CA GLN A 21 20.13 -12.88 29.81
C GLN A 21 20.42 -12.87 28.30
N ALA A 22 20.55 -14.06 27.73
CA ALA A 22 20.76 -14.29 26.31
C ALA A 22 19.88 -13.36 25.47
N ALA A 23 20.52 -12.54 24.64
CA ALA A 23 19.86 -11.82 23.57
C ALA A 23 19.37 -12.86 22.55
N GLU A 24 18.17 -13.39 22.75
CA GLU A 24 17.34 -13.81 21.64
C GLU A 24 17.15 -12.55 20.80
N THR A 25 17.98 -12.46 19.76
CA THR A 25 17.85 -11.46 18.73
C THR A 25 16.56 -11.82 18.02
N ILE A 26 15.45 -11.23 18.48
CA ILE A 26 14.23 -11.19 17.68
C ILE A 26 14.63 -10.37 16.46
N GLU A 27 14.98 -11.10 15.40
CA GLU A 27 15.06 -10.57 14.05
C GLU A 27 13.64 -10.06 13.78
N VAL A 28 13.45 -8.76 13.99
CA VAL A 28 12.25 -8.07 13.54
C VAL A 28 12.25 -8.29 12.04
N ALA A 29 11.44 -9.24 11.58
CA ALA A 29 11.15 -9.41 10.18
C ALA A 29 10.61 -8.05 9.71
N THR A 30 11.47 -7.28 9.06
CA THR A 30 11.10 -6.09 8.31
C THR A 30 9.89 -6.50 7.47
N PRO A 31 8.74 -5.81 7.58
CA PRO A 31 7.65 -6.02 6.64
C PRO A 31 8.25 -5.94 5.25
N ALA A 32 8.19 -7.04 4.50
CA ALA A 32 8.70 -7.08 3.14
C ALA A 32 7.94 -6.02 2.35
N GLU A 33 8.54 -4.84 2.18
CA GLU A 33 8.15 -3.94 1.10
C GLU A 33 8.22 -4.79 -0.17
N PRO A 34 7.18 -4.79 -1.01
CA PRO A 34 7.22 -5.53 -2.26
C PRO A 34 8.48 -5.06 -3.00
N GLU A 35 9.48 -5.95 -3.08
CA GLU A 35 10.73 -5.65 -3.73
C GLU A 35 10.38 -5.22 -5.16
N LYS A 36 10.78 -4.00 -5.51
CA LYS A 36 10.57 -3.39 -6.83
C LYS A 36 11.50 -4.07 -7.85
N THR A 37 11.30 -5.35 -8.02
CA THR A 37 12.09 -6.22 -8.90
C THR A 37 11.40 -6.29 -10.25
N LEU A 38 12.17 -6.11 -11.32
CA LEU A 38 11.67 -6.27 -12.67
C LEU A 38 11.22 -7.72 -12.90
N LEU A 39 10.01 -7.88 -13.41
CA LEU A 39 9.44 -9.17 -13.76
C LEU A 39 9.86 -9.58 -15.17
N THR A 40 10.08 -10.87 -15.38
CA THR A 40 10.28 -11.41 -16.74
C THR A 40 8.98 -11.31 -17.55
N PRO A 41 9.04 -11.37 -18.89
CA PRO A 41 7.83 -11.35 -19.72
C PRO A 41 6.83 -12.44 -19.34
N SER A 42 7.29 -13.67 -19.07
CA SER A 42 6.40 -14.77 -18.66
C SER A 42 5.74 -14.54 -17.31
N GLN A 43 6.47 -13.96 -16.34
CA GLN A 43 5.90 -13.60 -15.04
C GLN A 43 4.85 -12.50 -15.18
N LEU A 44 5.08 -11.57 -16.11
CA LEU A 44 4.13 -10.52 -16.38
C LEU A 44 2.87 -11.04 -17.07
N ASP A 45 3.01 -11.94 -18.05
CA ASP A 45 1.89 -12.63 -18.70
C ASP A 45 1.02 -13.37 -17.65
N GLU A 46 1.65 -14.06 -16.70
CA GLU A 46 0.94 -14.72 -15.60
C GLU A 46 0.25 -13.72 -14.67
N LEU A 47 0.92 -12.61 -14.32
CA LEU A 47 0.38 -11.58 -13.46
C LEU A 47 -0.84 -10.87 -14.09
N LEU A 48 -0.80 -10.61 -15.40
CA LEU A 48 -1.85 -9.91 -16.14
C LEU A 48 -2.92 -10.86 -16.70
N ALA A 49 -2.72 -12.18 -16.65
CA ALA A 49 -3.68 -13.18 -17.11
C ALA A 49 -5.14 -12.95 -16.62
N PRO A 50 -5.39 -12.54 -15.36
CA PRO A 50 -6.76 -12.28 -14.89
C PRO A 50 -7.50 -11.17 -15.63
N ILE A 51 -6.76 -10.22 -16.24
CA ILE A 51 -7.31 -9.07 -16.96
C ILE A 51 -7.08 -9.15 -18.47
N ALA A 52 -6.46 -10.23 -18.98
CA ALA A 52 -6.10 -10.39 -20.39
C ALA A 52 -7.31 -10.42 -21.35
N LEU A 53 -8.51 -10.69 -20.84
CA LEU A 53 -9.77 -10.70 -21.61
C LEU A 53 -10.61 -9.44 -21.40
N TYR A 54 -10.14 -8.48 -20.59
CA TYR A 54 -10.83 -7.22 -20.42
C TYR A 54 -10.57 -6.30 -21.63
N PRO A 55 -11.52 -5.43 -21.98
CA PRO A 55 -11.33 -4.50 -23.08
C PRO A 55 -10.19 -3.51 -22.73
N ASP A 56 -9.33 -3.19 -23.70
CA ASP A 56 -8.14 -2.34 -23.51
C ASP A 56 -8.44 -1.01 -22.77
N PRO A 57 -9.55 -0.29 -23.04
CA PRO A 57 -9.87 0.93 -22.29
C PRO A 57 -10.07 0.70 -20.78
N LEU A 58 -10.56 -0.48 -20.38
CA LEU A 58 -10.71 -0.83 -18.96
C LEU A 58 -9.35 -1.19 -18.35
N VAL A 59 -8.50 -1.91 -19.07
CA VAL A 59 -7.13 -2.23 -18.62
C VAL A 59 -6.34 -0.94 -18.38
N ALA A 60 -6.47 0.05 -19.26
CA ALA A 60 -5.83 1.36 -19.11
C ALA A 60 -6.29 2.14 -17.85
N ILE A 61 -7.42 1.78 -17.25
CA ILE A 61 -7.91 2.32 -15.97
C ILE A 61 -7.38 1.49 -14.79
N ILE A 62 -7.39 0.16 -14.93
CA ILE A 62 -6.97 -0.78 -13.88
C ILE A 62 -5.49 -0.60 -13.51
N LEU A 63 -4.59 -0.53 -14.50
CA LEU A 63 -3.16 -0.52 -14.23
C LEU A 63 -2.70 0.70 -13.40
N PRO A 64 -3.12 1.95 -13.73
CA PRO A 64 -2.81 3.10 -12.88
C PRO A 64 -3.52 3.03 -11.52
N ALA A 65 -4.78 2.60 -11.47
CA ALA A 65 -5.52 2.49 -10.22
C ALA A 65 -4.88 1.49 -9.23
N ALA A 66 -4.26 0.42 -9.75
CA ALA A 66 -3.55 -0.57 -8.93
C ALA A 66 -2.35 0.00 -8.16
N THR A 67 -1.83 1.16 -8.58
CA THR A 67 -0.76 1.89 -7.84
C THR A 67 -1.26 2.55 -6.55
N PHE A 68 -2.58 2.62 -6.34
CA PHE A 68 -3.25 3.20 -5.18
C PHE A 68 -4.13 2.16 -4.45
N PRO A 69 -3.55 1.09 -3.90
CA PRO A 69 -4.32 -0.01 -3.29
C PRO A 69 -5.19 0.43 -2.12
N THR A 70 -4.76 1.42 -1.33
CA THR A 70 -5.57 1.98 -0.24
C THR A 70 -6.84 2.65 -0.75
N ASP A 71 -6.73 3.41 -1.85
CA ASP A 71 -7.89 4.07 -2.46
C ASP A 71 -8.85 3.04 -3.06
N VAL A 72 -8.34 1.95 -3.65
CA VAL A 72 -9.16 0.83 -4.13
C VAL A 72 -9.98 0.22 -2.99
N VAL A 73 -9.38 -0.02 -1.82
CA VAL A 73 -10.09 -0.51 -0.63
C VAL A 73 -11.18 0.49 -0.22
N MET A 74 -10.86 1.78 -0.15
CA MET A 74 -11.83 2.82 0.22
C MET A 74 -12.99 2.90 -0.77
N ALA A 75 -12.72 2.80 -2.08
CA ALA A 75 -13.72 2.74 -3.12
C ALA A 75 -14.61 1.50 -2.99
N ALA A 76 -14.03 0.32 -2.74
CA ALA A 76 -14.79 -0.90 -2.51
C ALA A 76 -15.72 -0.78 -1.30
N ARG A 77 -15.25 -0.18 -0.20
CA ARG A 77 -16.08 0.07 0.99
C ARG A 77 -17.22 1.04 0.70
N TYR A 78 -16.95 2.13 -0.02
CA TYR A 78 -17.95 3.11 -0.42
C TYR A 78 -19.07 2.48 -1.25
N LEU A 79 -18.69 1.74 -2.31
CA LEU A 79 -19.64 1.06 -3.20
C LEU A 79 -20.45 -0.01 -2.46
N LYS A 80 -19.80 -0.79 -1.59
CA LYS A 80 -20.46 -1.80 -0.76
C LYS A 80 -21.50 -1.19 0.20
N ALA A 81 -21.27 0.03 0.66
CA ALA A 81 -22.21 0.76 1.52
C ALA A 81 -23.39 1.37 0.75
N GLY A 82 -23.45 1.22 -0.58
CA GLY A 82 -24.45 1.86 -1.42
C GLY A 82 -24.17 3.34 -1.64
N GLY A 83 -22.88 3.73 -1.65
CA GLY A 83 -22.46 5.09 -1.95
C GLY A 83 -22.99 5.58 -3.30
N ASP A 84 -23.27 6.87 -3.37
CA ASP A 84 -23.82 7.54 -4.54
C ASP A 84 -22.81 7.59 -5.70
N PRO A 85 -23.13 7.08 -6.90
CA PRO A 85 -22.27 7.24 -8.06
C PRO A 85 -21.88 8.69 -8.37
N GLU A 86 -22.74 9.66 -8.06
CA GLU A 86 -22.43 11.09 -8.25
C GLU A 86 -21.39 11.61 -7.25
N GLY A 87 -21.28 10.98 -6.08
CA GLY A 87 -20.33 11.34 -5.02
C GLY A 87 -18.93 10.74 -5.18
N ILE A 88 -18.68 9.99 -6.27
CA ILE A 88 -17.36 9.40 -6.57
C ILE A 88 -16.31 10.49 -6.84
N ASP A 89 -16.69 11.54 -7.57
CA ASP A 89 -15.73 12.57 -7.99
C ASP A 89 -15.28 13.48 -6.82
N ASP A 90 -16.07 13.53 -5.76
CA ASP A 90 -15.79 14.24 -4.50
C ASP A 90 -14.84 13.49 -3.56
N GLN A 91 -14.52 12.23 -3.86
CA GLN A 91 -13.64 11.43 -3.01
C GLN A 91 -12.19 11.92 -3.13
N SER A 92 -11.40 11.70 -2.07
CA SER A 92 -9.98 12.06 -2.04
C SER A 92 -9.08 11.04 -2.74
N TRP A 93 -9.64 10.10 -3.50
CA TRP A 93 -8.92 9.07 -4.23
C TRP A 93 -8.20 9.65 -5.45
N ASP A 94 -7.20 8.93 -5.96
CA ASP A 94 -6.61 9.23 -7.26
C ASP A 94 -7.66 9.18 -8.39
N ASP A 95 -7.47 9.99 -9.44
CA ASP A 95 -8.40 10.08 -10.58
C ASP A 95 -8.56 8.73 -11.30
N SER A 96 -7.52 7.90 -11.33
CA SER A 96 -7.60 6.54 -11.88
C SER A 96 -8.53 5.64 -11.06
N VAL A 97 -8.52 5.77 -9.73
CA VAL A 97 -9.42 5.02 -8.84
C VAL A 97 -10.84 5.56 -8.92
N LYS A 98 -11.04 6.88 -9.08
CA LYS A 98 -12.36 7.44 -9.37
C LYS A 98 -12.92 6.89 -10.68
N ALA A 99 -12.10 6.82 -11.73
CA ALA A 99 -12.51 6.21 -13.00
C ALA A 99 -12.86 4.71 -12.81
N LEU A 100 -12.04 3.98 -12.04
CA LEU A 100 -12.27 2.58 -11.72
C LEU A 100 -13.56 2.37 -10.89
N ALA A 101 -13.91 3.29 -10.00
CA ALA A 101 -15.10 3.24 -9.14
C ALA A 101 -16.42 3.15 -9.92
N ARG A 102 -16.40 3.51 -11.21
CA ARG A 102 -17.52 3.35 -12.15
C ARG A 102 -17.71 1.90 -12.63
N TYR A 103 -16.82 0.98 -12.25
CA TYR A 103 -16.86 -0.45 -12.51
C TYR A 103 -16.86 -1.24 -11.18
N PRO A 104 -18.01 -1.32 -10.47
CA PRO A 104 -18.05 -1.83 -9.10
C PRO A 104 -17.55 -3.27 -8.95
N ASP A 105 -17.81 -4.12 -9.94
CA ASP A 105 -17.35 -5.51 -9.93
C ASP A 105 -15.82 -5.62 -10.00
N VAL A 106 -15.17 -4.72 -10.74
CA VAL A 106 -13.71 -4.68 -10.86
C VAL A 106 -13.08 -4.18 -9.56
N VAL A 107 -13.61 -3.09 -8.99
CA VAL A 107 -13.16 -2.56 -7.69
C VAL A 107 -13.29 -3.60 -6.60
N LYS A 108 -14.44 -4.29 -6.54
CA LYS A 108 -14.68 -5.38 -5.60
C LYS A 108 -13.65 -6.50 -5.79
N TRP A 109 -13.42 -6.94 -7.03
CA TRP A 109 -12.46 -8.01 -7.30
C TRP A 109 -11.04 -7.60 -6.92
N MET A 110 -10.62 -6.36 -7.19
CA MET A 110 -9.31 -5.84 -6.78
C MET A 110 -9.16 -5.75 -5.26
N ASP A 111 -10.20 -5.32 -4.54
CA ASP A 111 -10.23 -5.30 -3.06
C ASP A 111 -10.18 -6.73 -2.47
N GLU A 112 -10.89 -7.68 -3.08
CA GLU A 112 -10.83 -9.11 -2.69
C GLU A 112 -9.47 -9.76 -3.03
N ASN A 113 -8.76 -9.22 -4.03
CA ASN A 113 -7.45 -9.69 -4.50
C ASN A 113 -6.35 -8.65 -4.26
N LEU A 114 -6.32 -8.04 -3.08
CA LEU A 114 -5.46 -6.89 -2.80
C LEU A 114 -3.96 -7.18 -3.00
N ALA A 115 -3.51 -8.41 -2.73
CA ALA A 115 -2.13 -8.82 -2.99
C ALA A 115 -1.78 -8.82 -4.50
N TRP A 116 -2.73 -9.17 -5.37
CA TRP A 116 -2.58 -9.06 -6.81
C TRP A 116 -2.55 -7.58 -7.23
N THR A 117 -3.45 -6.76 -6.68
CA THR A 117 -3.49 -5.32 -6.97
C THR A 117 -2.17 -4.64 -6.65
N GLN A 118 -1.58 -4.95 -5.48
CA GLN A 118 -0.28 -4.41 -5.09
C GLN A 118 0.84 -4.86 -6.03
N GLN A 119 0.85 -6.12 -6.47
CA GLN A 119 1.84 -6.65 -7.42
C GLN A 119 1.73 -5.98 -8.79
N VAL A 120 0.52 -5.82 -9.32
CA VAL A 120 0.27 -5.11 -10.58
C VAL A 120 0.70 -3.64 -10.47
N GLY A 121 0.32 -2.96 -9.39
CA GLY A 121 0.74 -1.57 -9.15
C GLY A 121 2.26 -1.43 -9.07
N ALA A 122 2.94 -2.33 -8.35
CA ALA A 122 4.39 -2.34 -8.24
C ALA A 122 5.06 -2.57 -9.60
N ALA A 123 4.57 -3.54 -10.39
CA ALA A 123 5.05 -3.80 -11.74
C ALA A 123 4.82 -2.58 -12.67
N PHE A 124 3.64 -1.97 -12.63
CA PHE A 124 3.33 -0.80 -13.46
C PHE A 124 4.26 0.39 -13.17
N VAL A 125 4.62 0.61 -11.91
CA VAL A 125 5.54 1.69 -11.52
C VAL A 125 6.96 1.48 -12.07
N VAL A 126 7.45 0.23 -12.15
CA VAL A 126 8.85 -0.05 -12.51
C VAL A 126 9.04 -0.42 -13.99
N GLN A 127 8.00 -0.92 -14.65
CA GLN A 127 8.05 -1.36 -16.05
C GLN A 127 6.77 -0.98 -16.84
N PRO A 128 6.39 0.31 -16.91
CA PRO A 128 5.12 0.75 -17.51
C PRO A 128 5.00 0.48 -19.01
N ALA A 129 6.11 0.24 -19.72
CA ALA A 129 6.11 -0.09 -21.15
C ALA A 129 6.00 -1.60 -21.44
N ALA A 130 6.17 -2.45 -20.43
CA ALA A 130 6.08 -3.89 -20.57
C ALA A 130 4.68 -4.42 -20.20
N VAL A 131 3.97 -3.67 -19.34
CA VAL A 131 2.63 -3.95 -18.81
C VAL A 131 1.51 -3.40 -19.69
#